data_AF-A0A7W1VCM5-F1
#
_entry.id   AF-A0A7W1VCM5-F1
#
_cell.length_a   1.000
_cell.length_b   1.000
_cell.length_c   1.000
_cell.angle_alpha   90.00
_cell.angle_beta   90.00
_cell.angle_gamma   90.00
#
_symmetry.space_group_name_H-M   'P 1'
#
loop_
_entity.id
_entity.type
_entity.pdbx_description
1 polymer ?
#
loop_
_entity_poly.entity_id
_entity_poly.type
_entity_poly.pdbx_seq_one_letter_code
_entity_poly.pdbx_strand_id
1 'polypeptide(L)'
;MRPSKDSDDEEVRQLIYQQGEWTPERISAGSPLTEGSRVQLTIESPRSGYLYVFNREIYADKTFGAPFLIFPTLSLNGGDNRVSAGRVIEIPSSQDKPPFYTLKRSSSNHEGETLTVIVTDKPLTELTIGRNALKISAEQFNSYEKRWGALTQQLELEGGSGTAMNKTEKAAGEGKKALTQNDSPPQTIYRVLAKPNQPLFLTIPLSIGAQVDQSNEKSQP
;
A
#
# COMPACT_ATOMS: atom_id res chain seq x y z
N MET A 1 -7.66 6.22 4.07
CA MET A 1 -8.35 6.44 5.36
C MET A 1 -9.16 7.73 5.28
N ARG A 2 -10.29 7.77 5.96
CA ARG A 2 -11.17 8.94 6.09
C ARG A 2 -11.49 9.22 7.56
N PRO A 3 -12.01 10.41 7.93
CA PRO A 3 -12.55 10.63 9.26
C PRO A 3 -13.58 9.54 9.60
N SER A 4 -13.57 9.08 10.84
CA SER A 4 -14.52 8.07 11.31
C SER A 4 -15.95 8.64 11.30
N LYS A 5 -16.91 7.79 10.99
CA LYS A 5 -18.36 8.08 11.05
C LYS A 5 -18.96 7.33 12.24
N ASP A 6 -20.08 7.80 12.77
CA ASP A 6 -20.80 7.12 13.86
C ASP A 6 -21.22 5.69 13.48
N SER A 7 -21.47 5.45 12.19
CA SER A 7 -21.79 4.13 11.64
C SER A 7 -20.58 3.18 11.53
N ASP A 8 -19.36 3.69 11.65
CA ASP A 8 -18.17 2.86 11.65
C ASP A 8 -18.06 2.14 13.00
N ASP A 9 -17.62 0.89 12.93
CA ASP A 9 -17.35 0.13 14.13
C ASP A 9 -16.24 0.79 14.97
N GLU A 10 -16.50 1.05 16.26
CA GLU A 10 -15.54 1.68 17.17
C GLU A 10 -14.22 0.92 17.24
N GLU A 11 -14.27 -0.41 17.12
CA GLU A 11 -13.07 -1.22 17.17
C GLU A 11 -12.17 -0.98 15.97
N VAL A 12 -12.66 -0.49 14.82
CA VAL A 12 -11.81 -0.24 13.64
C VAL A 12 -11.27 1.19 13.56
N ARG A 13 -11.77 2.08 14.42
CA ARG A 13 -11.33 3.46 14.47
C ARG A 13 -9.90 3.54 14.99
N GLN A 14 -9.09 4.34 14.32
CA GLN A 14 -7.70 4.61 14.68
C GLN A 14 -7.59 6.04 15.17
N LEU A 15 -7.14 6.21 16.41
CA LEU A 15 -6.88 7.53 16.97
C LEU A 15 -5.56 8.08 16.42
N ILE A 16 -5.66 9.12 15.60
CA ILE A 16 -4.50 9.84 15.07
C ILE A 16 -4.27 11.08 15.92
N TYR A 17 -3.07 11.17 16.52
CA TYR A 17 -2.70 12.29 17.39
C TYR A 17 -2.94 13.64 16.69
N GLN A 18 -3.67 14.54 17.38
CA GLN A 18 -4.11 15.87 16.90
C GLN A 18 -5.08 15.87 15.69
N GLN A 19 -5.52 14.72 15.20
CA GLN A 19 -6.39 14.62 14.02
C GLN A 19 -7.71 13.86 14.26
N GLY A 20 -7.89 13.29 15.46
CA GLY A 20 -9.12 12.58 15.85
C GLY A 20 -9.14 11.13 15.38
N GLU A 21 -10.35 10.56 15.31
CA GLU A 21 -10.58 9.17 14.89
C GLU A 21 -10.70 9.07 13.37
N TRP A 22 -9.96 8.11 12.79
CA TRP A 22 -9.97 7.82 11.37
C TRP A 22 -10.19 6.33 11.12
N THR A 23 -10.92 6.00 10.08
CA THR A 23 -11.22 4.62 9.69
C THR A 23 -10.59 4.33 8.32
N PRO A 24 -9.86 3.21 8.16
CA PRO A 24 -9.50 2.71 6.85
C PRO A 24 -10.75 2.42 6.01
N GLU A 25 -10.70 2.80 4.74
CA GLU A 25 -11.77 2.58 3.77
C GLU A 25 -11.14 1.91 2.56
N ARG A 26 -11.82 0.89 2.02
CA ARG A 26 -11.38 0.17 0.83
C ARG A 26 -11.49 1.07 -0.40
N ILE A 27 -10.49 0.99 -1.27
CA ILE A 27 -10.48 1.67 -2.58
C ILE A 27 -10.16 0.64 -3.65
N SER A 28 -10.81 0.74 -4.81
CA SER A 28 -10.46 -0.09 -5.97
C SER A 28 -9.08 0.28 -6.49
N ALA A 29 -8.35 -0.69 -7.05
CA ALA A 29 -7.11 -0.35 -7.71
C ALA A 29 -7.37 0.49 -8.96
N GLY A 30 -6.61 1.58 -9.10
CA GLY A 30 -6.80 2.59 -10.14
C GLY A 30 -7.72 3.76 -9.74
N SER A 31 -8.40 3.71 -8.59
CA SER A 31 -9.10 4.88 -8.06
C SER A 31 -8.11 6.03 -7.83
N PRO A 32 -8.35 7.23 -8.37
CA PRO A 32 -7.46 8.35 -8.16
C PRO A 32 -7.50 8.78 -6.69
N LEU A 33 -6.32 9.00 -6.12
CA LEU A 33 -6.14 9.55 -4.79
C LEU A 33 -5.98 11.07 -4.87
N THR A 34 -6.33 11.78 -3.81
CA THR A 34 -6.04 13.21 -3.68
C THR A 34 -4.75 13.42 -2.90
N GLU A 35 -4.05 14.51 -3.19
CA GLU A 35 -2.93 14.93 -2.35
C GLU A 35 -3.39 15.10 -0.88
N GLY A 36 -2.55 14.66 0.06
CA GLY A 36 -2.91 14.59 1.48
C GLY A 36 -3.69 13.33 1.87
N SER A 37 -4.03 12.45 0.91
CA SER A 37 -4.63 11.15 1.20
C SER A 37 -3.75 10.33 2.15
N ARG A 38 -4.41 9.70 3.13
CA ARG A 38 -3.79 8.78 4.10
C ARG A 38 -3.95 7.35 3.60
N VAL A 39 -2.85 6.73 3.20
CA VAL A 39 -2.83 5.42 2.55
C VAL A 39 -2.29 4.38 3.52
N GLN A 40 -3.06 3.31 3.73
CA GLN A 40 -2.63 2.11 4.42
C GLN A 40 -2.72 0.97 3.42
N LEU A 41 -1.68 0.15 3.33
CA LEU A 41 -1.65 -1.04 2.48
C LEU A 41 -1.99 -2.26 3.32
N THR A 42 -2.90 -3.09 2.84
CA THR A 42 -3.22 -4.39 3.44
C THR A 42 -2.91 -5.46 2.42
N ILE A 43 -1.90 -6.28 2.69
CA ILE A 43 -1.37 -7.27 1.75
C ILE A 43 -1.49 -8.66 2.35
N GLU A 44 -2.03 -9.59 1.57
CA GLU A 44 -2.01 -11.02 1.87
C GLU A 44 -1.28 -11.75 0.72
N SER A 45 -0.31 -12.60 1.05
CA SER A 45 0.42 -13.40 0.06
C SER A 45 0.08 -14.88 0.22
N PRO A 46 -0.08 -15.64 -0.87
CA PRO A 46 -0.19 -17.09 -0.80
C PRO A 46 1.16 -17.78 -0.50
N ARG A 47 2.26 -17.02 -0.43
CA ARG A 47 3.61 -17.55 -0.20
C ARG A 47 4.20 -16.99 1.08
N SER A 48 4.81 -17.86 1.88
CA SER A 48 5.68 -17.44 2.97
C SER A 48 7.03 -16.95 2.42
N GLY A 49 7.67 -16.02 3.12
CA GLY A 49 8.95 -15.46 2.69
C GLY A 49 9.22 -14.07 3.26
N TYR A 50 9.72 -13.17 2.42
CA TYR A 50 10.09 -11.80 2.76
C TYR A 50 9.44 -10.82 1.79
N LEU A 51 8.72 -9.84 2.34
CA LEU A 51 8.00 -8.82 1.60
C LEU A 51 8.81 -7.53 1.48
N TYR A 52 8.77 -6.93 0.31
CA TYR A 52 9.36 -5.62 0.03
C TYR A 52 8.34 -4.78 -0.72
N VAL A 53 8.21 -3.52 -0.34
CA VAL A 53 7.41 -2.53 -1.07
C VAL A 53 8.33 -1.41 -1.48
N PHE A 54 8.41 -1.19 -2.78
CA PHE A 54 9.12 -0.09 -3.39
C PHE A 54 8.13 0.94 -3.92
N ASN A 55 8.51 2.21 -3.85
CA ASN A 55 7.78 3.31 -4.46
C ASN A 55 8.63 3.99 -5.54
N ARG A 56 7.99 4.37 -6.65
CA ARG A 56 8.53 5.28 -7.67
C ARG A 56 7.46 6.28 -8.05
N GLU A 57 7.81 7.56 -8.03
CA GLU A 57 6.96 8.61 -8.59
C GLU A 57 6.81 8.40 -10.10
N ILE A 58 5.65 8.73 -10.65
CA ILE A 58 5.35 8.79 -12.09
C ILE A 58 5.14 10.25 -12.45
N TYR A 59 5.86 10.72 -13.47
CA TYR A 59 5.72 12.08 -13.95
C TYR A 59 4.87 12.16 -15.22
N ALA A 60 4.46 13.38 -15.59
CA ALA A 60 3.62 13.66 -16.76
C ALA A 60 4.22 13.18 -18.10
N ASP A 61 5.54 13.19 -18.22
CA ASP A 61 6.29 12.65 -19.37
C ASP A 61 6.41 11.11 -19.36
N LYS A 62 5.73 10.45 -18.41
CA LYS A 62 5.74 9.00 -18.18
C LYS A 62 7.11 8.44 -17.76
N THR A 63 8.02 9.31 -17.35
CA THR A 63 9.26 8.89 -16.68
C THR A 63 9.00 8.56 -15.21
N PHE A 64 9.91 7.77 -14.64
CA PHE A 64 9.87 7.40 -13.23
C PHE A 64 10.88 8.21 -12.41
N GLY A 65 10.47 8.58 -11.21
CA GLY A 65 11.37 9.05 -10.16
C GLY A 65 12.30 7.95 -9.65
N ALA A 66 13.21 8.33 -8.75
CA ALA A 66 14.11 7.37 -8.13
C ALA A 66 13.32 6.32 -7.32
N PRO A 67 13.73 5.04 -7.34
CA PRO A 67 13.12 4.00 -6.53
C PRO A 67 13.51 4.11 -5.06
N PHE A 68 12.51 4.04 -4.19
CA PHE A 68 12.66 3.97 -2.74
C PHE A 68 12.07 2.68 -2.21
N LEU A 69 12.84 1.93 -1.43
CA LEU A 69 12.30 0.89 -0.55
C LEU A 69 11.56 1.59 0.61
N ILE A 70 10.24 1.44 0.65
CA ILE A 70 9.39 2.03 1.70
C ILE A 70 8.98 1.00 2.77
N PHE A 71 9.13 -0.30 2.50
CA PHE A 71 9.01 -1.37 3.48
C PHE A 71 9.91 -2.55 3.11
N PRO A 72 10.68 -3.15 4.04
CA PRO A 72 10.79 -2.75 5.45
C PRO A 72 11.63 -1.49 5.67
N THR A 73 11.37 -0.83 6.80
CA THR A 73 12.26 0.15 7.43
C THR A 73 12.27 -0.12 8.93
N LEU A 74 13.31 0.30 9.66
CA LEU A 74 13.36 0.10 11.12
C LEU A 74 12.28 0.90 11.87
N SER A 75 11.66 1.91 11.23
CA SER A 75 10.51 2.62 11.79
C SER A 75 9.20 1.86 11.68
N LEU A 76 9.13 0.82 10.84
CA LEU A 76 7.92 0.04 10.56
C LEU A 76 8.14 -1.40 11.03
N ASN A 77 7.38 -1.84 12.03
CA ASN A 77 7.50 -3.19 12.60
C ASN A 77 8.96 -3.60 12.97
N GLY A 78 9.79 -2.63 13.38
CA GLY A 78 11.21 -2.87 13.70
C GLY A 78 12.06 -3.39 12.53
N GLY A 79 11.58 -3.28 11.29
CA GLY A 79 12.24 -3.82 10.10
C GLY A 79 11.91 -5.28 9.80
N ASP A 80 11.02 -5.93 10.55
CA ASP A 80 10.60 -7.29 10.23
C ASP A 80 9.65 -7.29 9.02
N ASN A 81 10.10 -7.96 7.96
CA ASN A 81 9.37 -8.13 6.71
C ASN A 81 9.03 -9.59 6.39
N ARG A 82 9.11 -10.48 7.39
CA ARG A 82 8.69 -11.87 7.21
C ARG A 82 7.20 -11.95 6.98
N VAL A 83 6.82 -12.78 6.02
CA VAL A 83 5.42 -13.04 5.68
C VAL A 83 5.14 -14.53 5.74
N SER A 84 3.94 -14.89 6.18
CA SER A 84 3.44 -16.26 6.16
C SER A 84 2.28 -16.35 5.19
N ALA A 85 2.17 -17.48 4.48
CA ALA A 85 1.07 -17.72 3.56
C ALA A 85 -0.30 -17.52 4.25
N GLY A 86 -1.18 -16.74 3.61
CA GLY A 86 -2.54 -16.46 4.09
C GLY A 86 -2.62 -15.53 5.31
N ARG A 87 -1.52 -14.89 5.71
CA ARG A 87 -1.53 -13.87 6.75
C ARG A 87 -1.59 -12.47 6.16
N VAL A 88 -2.48 -11.66 6.71
CA VAL A 88 -2.63 -10.25 6.39
C VAL A 88 -1.51 -9.46 7.04
N ILE A 89 -0.96 -8.50 6.30
CA ILE A 89 0.06 -7.56 6.76
C ILE A 89 -0.45 -6.15 6.46
N GLU A 90 -0.48 -5.31 7.49
CA GLU A 90 -0.78 -3.88 7.36
C GLU A 90 0.52 -3.07 7.28
N ILE A 91 0.60 -2.15 6.31
CA ILE A 91 1.79 -1.32 6.06
C ILE A 91 1.38 0.13 5.77
N PRO A 92 1.72 1.08 6.65
CA PRO A 92 2.11 0.89 8.05
C PRO A 92 1.01 0.15 8.83
N SER A 93 1.39 -0.56 9.88
CA SER A 93 0.45 -1.24 10.77
C SER A 93 -0.26 -0.24 11.68
N SER A 94 -1.38 -0.67 12.28
CA SER A 94 -2.07 0.10 13.33
C SER A 94 -1.21 0.45 14.56
N GLN A 95 -0.07 -0.23 14.76
CA GLN A 95 0.87 0.04 15.85
C GLN A 95 1.98 1.04 15.46
N ASP A 96 2.16 1.27 14.16
CA ASP A 96 3.13 2.25 13.65
C ASP A 96 2.59 3.68 13.84
N LYS A 97 3.51 4.64 13.93
CA LYS A 97 3.17 6.05 14.19
C LYS A 97 3.81 6.95 13.13
N PRO A 98 3.02 7.51 12.19
CA PRO A 98 1.58 7.28 11.98
C PRO A 98 1.26 5.91 11.33
N PRO A 99 0.02 5.39 11.47
CA PRO A 99 -0.41 4.11 10.88
C PRO A 99 -0.79 4.23 9.39
N PHE A 100 -0.18 5.16 8.67
CA PHE A 100 -0.46 5.44 7.25
C PHE A 100 0.69 6.19 6.58
N TYR A 101 0.79 6.06 5.26
CA TYR A 101 1.53 6.98 4.40
C TYR A 101 0.68 8.20 4.07
N THR A 102 1.31 9.36 3.88
CA THR A 102 0.63 10.55 3.36
C THR A 102 1.10 10.80 1.93
N LEU A 103 0.16 10.81 0.98
CA LEU A 103 0.43 11.12 -0.41
C LEU A 103 0.76 12.60 -0.57
N LYS A 104 1.91 12.92 -1.17
CA LYS A 104 2.38 14.30 -1.39
C LYS A 104 2.99 14.41 -2.77
N ARG A 105 2.60 15.43 -3.54
CA ARG A 105 3.27 15.70 -4.82
C ARG A 105 4.65 16.29 -4.53
N SER A 106 5.66 15.75 -5.20
CA SER A 106 7.04 16.27 -5.15
C SER A 106 7.23 17.46 -6.10
N SER A 107 6.38 17.57 -7.12
CA SER A 107 6.40 18.63 -8.14
C SER A 107 5.03 18.74 -8.82
N SER A 108 4.83 19.81 -9.60
CA SER A 108 3.62 19.99 -10.43
C SER A 108 3.43 18.86 -11.45
N ASN A 109 4.51 18.21 -11.88
CA ASN A 109 4.50 17.18 -12.91
C ASN A 109 4.38 15.76 -12.33
N HIS A 110 4.35 15.60 -11.00
CA HIS A 110 4.16 14.31 -10.33
C HIS A 110 2.69 13.89 -10.48
N GLU A 111 2.38 12.93 -11.36
CA GLU A 111 1.02 12.46 -11.67
C GLU A 111 0.55 11.26 -10.84
N GLY A 112 1.48 10.48 -10.29
CA GLY A 112 1.14 9.28 -9.54
C GLY A 112 2.33 8.63 -8.87
N GLU A 113 2.03 7.53 -8.19
CA GLU A 113 3.01 6.63 -7.60
C GLU A 113 2.90 5.26 -8.27
N THR A 114 4.02 4.55 -8.36
CA THR A 114 4.07 3.14 -8.72
C THR A 114 4.59 2.38 -7.54
N LEU A 115 3.71 1.60 -6.91
CA LEU A 115 4.12 0.65 -5.89
C LEU A 115 4.56 -0.66 -6.56
N THR A 116 5.72 -1.16 -6.17
CA THR A 116 6.18 -2.48 -6.56
C THR A 116 6.30 -3.35 -5.32
N VAL A 117 5.50 -4.42 -5.29
CA VAL A 117 5.48 -5.42 -4.24
C VAL A 117 6.29 -6.63 -4.68
N ILE A 118 7.29 -7.01 -3.88
CA ILE A 118 8.11 -8.19 -4.12
C ILE A 118 8.00 -9.14 -2.93
N VAL A 119 7.68 -10.42 -3.20
CA VAL A 119 7.75 -11.49 -2.19
C VAL A 119 8.79 -12.52 -2.62
N THR A 120 9.82 -12.69 -1.80
CA THR A 120 10.97 -13.57 -2.03
C THR A 120 11.01 -14.70 -1.01
N ASP A 121 11.60 -15.85 -1.35
CA ASP A 121 11.80 -16.97 -0.42
C ASP A 121 12.96 -16.73 0.56
N LYS A 122 13.97 -15.98 0.12
CA LYS A 122 15.16 -15.59 0.89
C LYS A 122 15.28 -14.06 0.96
N PRO A 123 15.88 -13.50 2.03
CA PRO A 123 16.09 -12.06 2.12
C PRO A 123 16.93 -11.51 0.96
N LEU A 124 16.65 -10.27 0.56
CA LEU A 124 17.51 -9.50 -0.35
C LEU A 124 18.72 -9.00 0.43
N THR A 125 19.77 -9.81 0.49
CA THR A 125 20.98 -9.57 1.30
C THR A 125 21.77 -8.31 0.89
N GLU A 126 21.53 -7.80 -0.32
CA GLU A 126 22.10 -6.57 -0.83
C GLU A 126 21.45 -5.30 -0.27
N LEU A 127 20.32 -5.42 0.45
CA LEU A 127 19.63 -4.28 1.06
C LEU A 127 20.03 -4.13 2.53
N THR A 128 20.54 -2.95 2.88
CA THR A 128 20.76 -2.55 4.28
C THR A 128 19.68 -1.56 4.68
N ILE A 129 18.68 -2.01 5.43
CA ILE A 129 17.54 -1.17 5.82
C ILE A 129 17.94 -0.15 6.88
N GLY A 130 17.42 1.06 6.74
CA GLY A 130 17.57 2.13 7.72
C GLY A 130 16.28 2.42 8.45
N ARG A 131 16.28 3.46 9.28
CA ARG A 131 15.07 3.92 9.98
C ARG A 131 14.01 4.44 9.02
N ASN A 132 14.41 5.07 7.92
CA ASN A 132 13.53 5.66 6.93
C ASN A 132 13.60 4.89 5.61
N ALA A 133 12.78 5.30 4.64
CA ALA A 133 12.83 4.78 3.29
C ALA A 133 14.25 4.82 2.71
N LEU A 134 14.65 3.72 2.05
CA LEU A 134 15.99 3.58 1.47
C LEU A 134 15.91 3.86 -0.03
N LYS A 135 16.58 4.92 -0.48
CA LYS A 135 16.79 5.14 -1.91
C LYS A 135 17.69 4.02 -2.46
N ILE A 136 17.26 3.36 -3.52
CA ILE A 136 18.09 2.38 -4.25
C ILE A 136 18.38 2.90 -5.66
N SER A 137 19.38 2.32 -6.33
CA SER A 137 19.72 2.74 -7.69
C SER A 137 18.68 2.24 -8.69
N ALA A 138 18.52 2.97 -9.80
CA ALA A 138 17.64 2.55 -10.89
C ALA A 138 18.12 1.23 -11.49
N GLU A 139 19.43 1.04 -11.61
CA GLU A 139 20.04 -0.19 -12.12
C GLU A 139 19.70 -1.40 -11.24
N GLN A 140 19.79 -1.24 -9.92
CA GLN A 140 19.45 -2.29 -8.96
C GLN A 140 17.97 -2.63 -9.04
N PHE A 141 17.09 -1.63 -9.04
CA PHE A 141 15.64 -1.86 -9.15
C PHE A 141 15.27 -2.54 -10.47
N ASN A 142 15.79 -2.04 -11.59
CA ASN A 142 15.55 -2.61 -12.92
C ASN A 142 16.07 -4.05 -13.02
N SER A 143 17.09 -4.43 -12.23
CA SER A 143 17.53 -5.82 -12.13
C SER A 143 16.47 -6.74 -11.51
N TYR A 144 15.65 -6.25 -10.56
CA TYR A 144 14.54 -7.02 -9.99
C TYR A 144 13.43 -7.18 -11.02
N GLU A 145 13.05 -6.09 -11.67
CA GLU A 145 12.03 -6.07 -12.71
C GLU A 145 12.39 -7.02 -13.88
N LYS A 146 13.63 -6.97 -14.37
CA LYS A 146 14.10 -7.87 -15.44
C LYS A 146 14.11 -9.34 -15.03
N ARG A 147 14.41 -9.64 -13.76
CA ARG A 147 14.51 -11.02 -13.26
C ARG A 147 13.15 -11.64 -12.94
N TRP A 148 12.26 -10.86 -12.34
CA TRP A 148 11.04 -11.38 -11.70
C TRP A 148 9.75 -10.77 -12.24
N GLY A 149 9.84 -9.73 -13.08
CA GLY A 149 8.68 -9.15 -13.76
C GLY A 149 7.87 -10.24 -14.45
N ALA A 150 6.56 -10.18 -14.22
CA ALA A 150 5.61 -11.18 -14.71
C ALA A 150 4.31 -10.50 -15.14
N LEU A 151 3.56 -11.19 -16.01
CA LEU A 151 2.21 -10.77 -16.35
C LEU A 151 1.32 -10.90 -15.11
N THR A 152 0.44 -9.91 -14.93
CA THR A 152 -0.50 -9.85 -13.82
C THR A 152 -1.93 -9.79 -14.35
N GLN A 153 -2.83 -10.49 -13.68
CA GLN A 153 -4.28 -10.33 -13.89
C GLN A 153 -4.86 -9.72 -12.62
N GLN A 154 -5.78 -8.78 -12.78
CA GLN A 154 -6.43 -8.08 -11.69
C GLN A 154 -7.91 -8.48 -11.66
N LEU A 155 -8.42 -8.74 -10.45
CA LEU A 155 -9.83 -8.97 -10.18
C LEU A 155 -10.23 -7.98 -9.07
N GLU A 156 -11.31 -7.24 -9.32
CA GLU A 156 -11.87 -6.28 -8.36
C GLU A 156 -13.15 -6.82 -7.74
N LEU A 157 -13.32 -6.59 -6.44
CA LEU A 157 -14.58 -6.85 -5.75
C LEU A 157 -15.59 -5.75 -6.11
N GLU A 158 -16.71 -6.17 -6.70
CA GLU A 158 -17.86 -5.29 -6.94
C GLU A 158 -18.49 -4.84 -5.61
N GLY A 159 -18.73 -3.54 -5.47
CA GLY A 159 -19.37 -2.95 -4.30
C GLY A 159 -18.51 -2.89 -3.02
N GLY A 160 -17.24 -3.32 -3.07
CA GLY A 160 -16.35 -3.24 -1.92
C GLY A 160 -15.71 -1.85 -1.71
N SER A 161 -15.53 -1.07 -2.78
CA SER A 161 -14.96 0.28 -2.71
C SER A 161 -15.86 1.21 -1.90
N GLY A 162 -15.26 2.05 -1.06
CA GLY A 162 -15.97 2.94 -0.14
C GLY A 162 -16.46 2.28 1.15
N THR A 163 -16.29 0.96 1.31
CA THR A 163 -16.65 0.29 2.56
C THR A 163 -15.56 0.46 3.61
N ALA A 164 -15.98 0.69 4.86
CA ALA A 164 -15.08 0.75 5.99
C ALA A 164 -14.46 -0.63 6.25
N MET A 165 -13.23 -0.65 6.75
CA MET A 165 -12.65 -1.84 7.34
C MET A 165 -13.59 -2.42 8.41
N ASN A 166 -13.70 -3.74 8.48
CA ASN A 166 -14.47 -4.44 9.50
C ASN A 166 -13.58 -5.04 10.61
N LYS A 167 -14.19 -5.46 11.73
CA LYS A 167 -13.47 -6.03 12.88
C LYS A 167 -12.60 -7.23 12.52
N THR A 168 -13.07 -8.08 11.61
CA THR A 168 -12.35 -9.30 11.22
C THR A 168 -11.10 -8.96 10.42
N GLU A 169 -11.18 -7.99 9.50
CA GLU A 169 -10.03 -7.46 8.78
C GLU A 169 -9.00 -6.86 9.73
N LYS A 170 -9.45 -6.02 10.67
CA LYS A 170 -8.55 -5.43 11.69
C LYS A 170 -7.88 -6.52 12.53
N ALA A 171 -8.64 -7.49 13.03
CA ALA A 171 -8.09 -8.59 13.82
C ALA A 171 -7.08 -9.43 13.01
N ALA A 172 -7.28 -9.56 11.70
CA ALA A 172 -6.33 -10.22 10.82
C ALA A 172 -5.05 -9.41 10.63
N GLY A 173 -5.17 -8.10 10.40
CA GLY A 173 -4.03 -7.19 10.29
C GLY A 173 -3.19 -7.06 11.56
N GLU A 174 -3.81 -7.17 12.73
CA GLU A 174 -3.14 -7.24 14.04
C GLU A 174 -2.57 -8.64 14.36
N GLY A 175 -2.72 -9.61 13.44
CA GLY A 175 -2.23 -10.99 13.60
C GLY A 175 -3.04 -11.86 14.58
N LYS A 176 -4.11 -11.32 15.19
CA LYS A 176 -4.96 -11.99 16.19
C LYS A 176 -5.79 -13.13 15.61
N LYS A 177 -6.16 -13.05 14.33
CA LYS A 177 -6.94 -14.07 13.62
C LYS A 177 -6.41 -14.24 12.19
N ALA A 178 -6.68 -15.37 11.54
CA ALA A 178 -6.50 -15.52 10.09
C ALA A 178 -7.84 -15.33 9.38
N LEU A 179 -7.82 -14.72 8.19
CA LEU A 179 -9.01 -14.67 7.34
C LEU A 179 -9.35 -16.06 6.82
N THR A 180 -10.64 -16.28 6.59
CA THR A 180 -11.22 -17.51 6.06
C THR A 180 -12.07 -17.20 4.83
N GLN A 181 -12.50 -18.22 4.10
CA GLN A 181 -13.35 -18.06 2.91
C GLN A 181 -14.73 -17.47 3.20
N ASN A 182 -15.15 -17.46 4.47
CA ASN A 182 -16.42 -16.88 4.90
C ASN A 182 -16.29 -15.39 5.28
N ASP A 183 -15.06 -14.89 5.40
CA ASP A 183 -14.80 -13.48 5.67
C ASP A 183 -14.83 -12.67 4.36
N SER A 184 -15.03 -11.35 4.44
CA SER A 184 -15.10 -10.50 3.24
C SER A 184 -13.82 -10.61 2.41
N PRO A 185 -13.90 -10.88 1.09
CA PRO A 185 -12.71 -10.97 0.24
C PRO A 185 -11.98 -9.62 0.16
N PRO A 186 -10.68 -9.61 -0.18
CA PRO A 186 -9.95 -8.36 -0.39
C PRO A 186 -10.58 -7.55 -1.54
N GLN A 187 -10.37 -6.23 -1.52
CA GLN A 187 -10.89 -5.36 -2.58
C GLN A 187 -10.32 -5.71 -3.96
N THR A 188 -9.03 -6.04 -4.02
CA THR A 188 -8.34 -6.38 -5.26
C THR A 188 -7.56 -7.68 -5.08
N ILE A 189 -7.70 -8.59 -6.04
CA ILE A 189 -6.89 -9.81 -6.14
C ILE A 189 -5.98 -9.68 -7.38
N TYR A 190 -4.69 -9.85 -7.16
CA TYR A 190 -3.70 -9.93 -8.23
C TYR A 190 -3.23 -11.36 -8.43
N ARG A 191 -3.44 -11.92 -9.62
CA ARG A 191 -2.84 -13.17 -10.05
C ARG A 191 -1.55 -12.86 -10.81
N VAL A 192 -0.42 -13.10 -10.14
CA VAL A 192 0.92 -12.95 -10.72
C VAL A 192 1.32 -14.25 -11.42
N LEU A 193 1.52 -14.21 -12.74
CA LEU A 193 1.94 -15.36 -13.55
C LEU A 193 3.46 -15.58 -13.47
N ALA A 194 3.97 -15.67 -12.24
CA ALA A 194 5.38 -15.94 -11.97
C ALA A 194 5.73 -17.40 -12.27
N LYS A 195 6.97 -17.65 -12.69
CA LYS A 195 7.50 -19.02 -12.83
C LYS A 195 7.52 -19.72 -11.46
N PRO A 196 7.41 -21.06 -11.41
CA PRO A 196 7.57 -21.81 -10.17
C PRO A 196 8.88 -21.44 -9.45
N ASN A 197 8.82 -21.32 -8.13
CA ASN A 197 9.97 -20.98 -7.26
C ASN A 197 10.67 -19.65 -7.56
N GLN A 198 10.10 -18.76 -8.39
CA GLN A 198 10.57 -17.39 -8.55
C GLN A 198 9.81 -16.45 -7.62
N PRO A 199 10.43 -15.35 -7.16
CA PRO A 199 9.73 -14.30 -6.44
C PRO A 199 8.44 -13.83 -7.12
N LEU A 200 7.46 -13.42 -6.31
CA LEU A 200 6.31 -12.68 -6.82
C LEU A 200 6.74 -11.22 -7.02
N PHE A 201 6.45 -10.67 -8.19
CA PHE A 201 6.68 -9.26 -8.52
C PHE A 201 5.38 -8.67 -9.04
N LEU A 202 4.86 -7.66 -8.35
CA LEU A 202 3.60 -7.02 -8.67
C LEU A 202 3.81 -5.50 -8.73
N THR A 203 3.35 -4.88 -9.80
CA THR A 203 3.34 -3.43 -9.98
C THR A 203 1.91 -2.91 -9.86
N ILE A 204 1.70 -1.90 -9.02
CA ILE A 204 0.40 -1.29 -8.73
C ILE A 204 0.51 0.22 -8.98
N PRO A 205 -0.17 0.75 -10.01
CA PRO A 205 -0.23 2.18 -10.23
C PRO A 205 -1.22 2.84 -9.25
N LEU A 206 -0.81 3.96 -8.67
CA LEU A 206 -1.66 4.85 -7.87
C LEU A 206 -1.67 6.22 -8.55
N SER A 207 -2.80 6.59 -9.14
CA SER A 207 -2.94 7.90 -9.78
C SER A 207 -3.26 8.97 -8.76
N ILE A 208 -2.68 10.16 -8.90
CA ILE A 208 -3.10 11.34 -8.15
C ILE A 208 -4.07 12.13 -9.03
N GLY A 209 -5.31 12.30 -8.57
CA GLY A 209 -6.33 13.10 -9.22
C GLY A 209 -5.88 14.55 -9.44
N ALA A 210 -6.52 15.22 -10.40
CA ALA A 210 -6.29 16.65 -10.64
C ALA A 210 -6.57 17.47 -9.36
N GLN A 211 -5.79 18.52 -9.12
CA GLN A 211 -6.11 19.46 -8.05
C GLN A 211 -7.45 20.13 -8.40
N VAL A 212 -8.41 20.04 -7.48
CA VAL A 212 -9.57 20.92 -7.53
C VAL A 212 -9.11 22.25 -6.95
N ASP A 213 -8.96 23.25 -7.82
CA ASP A 213 -8.71 24.63 -7.40
C ASP A 213 -9.85 25.07 -6.48
N GLN A 214 -9.60 25.16 -5.17
CA GLN A 214 -10.56 25.68 -4.18
C GLN A 214 -10.76 27.20 -4.27
N SER A 215 -10.33 27.85 -5.36
CA SER A 215 -10.50 29.28 -5.59
C SER A 215 -11.92 29.66 -6.05
N ASN A 216 -12.79 28.70 -6.38
CA ASN A 216 -14.15 28.97 -6.87
C ASN A 216 -15.28 28.91 -5.81
N GLU A 217 -15.00 28.61 -4.54
CA GLU A 217 -16.04 28.58 -3.49
C GLU A 217 -16.29 29.92 -2.77
N LYS A 218 -15.60 31.00 -3.15
CA LYS A 218 -15.81 32.35 -2.58
C LYS A 218 -16.40 33.36 -3.56
N SER A 219 -17.34 32.94 -4.41
CA SER A 219 -18.09 33.88 -5.25
C SER A 219 -19.50 33.37 -5.56
N GLN A 220 -20.35 33.32 -4.53
CA GLN A 220 -21.77 33.59 -4.71
C GLN A 220 -22.24 34.55 -3.60
N PRO A 221 -22.86 35.69 -3.95
CA PRO A 221 -23.34 36.70 -3.01
C PRO A 221 -24.56 36.26 -2.22
#